data_AF-A0ABD6YSU9-F1
#
_entry.id   AF-A0ABD6YSU9-F1
#
_cell.length_a   1.000
_cell.length_b   1.000
_cell.length_c   1.000
_cell.angle_alpha   90.00
_cell.angle_beta   90.00
_cell.angle_gamma   90.00
#
_symmetry.space_group_name_H-M   'P 1'
#
loop_
_entity.id
_entity.type
_entity.pdbx_description
1 polymer ?
#
loop_
_entity_poly.entity_id
_entity_poly.type
_entity_poly.pdbx_seq_one_letter_code
_entity_poly.pdbx_strand_id
1 'polypeptide(L)'
;MKAIKILRNILFIAGIILLAFDFLLVLPEYYACKNAYEGEDATTIWGYKADCIGDSAEFTLVFFQLIGAWLVAVFIIIVILHLIYKKQKKNVRSIQR
;
A
#
# COMPACT_ATOMS: atom_id res chain seq x y z
N MET A 1 -24.50 9.62 9.05
CA MET A 1 -23.13 9.78 8.48
C MET A 1 -22.04 8.98 9.22
N LYS A 2 -22.32 7.75 9.68
CA LYS A 2 -21.32 6.89 10.33
C LYS A 2 -20.68 5.92 9.31
N ALA A 3 -21.48 5.37 8.39
CA ALA A 3 -21.03 4.43 7.36
C ALA A 3 -19.87 4.97 6.48
N ILE A 4 -19.98 6.17 5.90
CA ILE A 4 -18.88 6.76 5.09
C ILE A 4 -17.61 6.96 5.92
N LYS A 5 -17.75 7.36 7.19
CA LYS A 5 -16.61 7.55 8.09
C LYS A 5 -15.95 6.21 8.43
N ILE A 6 -16.76 5.17 8.68
CA ILE A 6 -16.31 3.80 8.96
C ILE A 6 -15.61 3.22 7.73
N LEU A 7 -16.23 3.31 6.54
CA LEU A 7 -15.66 2.81 5.28
C LEU A 7 -14.30 3.46 4.98
N ARG A 8 -14.20 4.79 5.14
CA ARG A 8 -12.92 5.50 4.98
C ARG A 8 -11.86 4.98 5.97
N ASN A 9 -12.23 4.73 7.22
CA ASN A 9 -11.30 4.24 8.24
C ASN A 9 -10.82 2.81 7.93
N ILE A 10 -11.72 1.94 7.48
CA ILE A 10 -11.39 0.57 7.07
C ILE A 10 -10.43 0.60 5.87
N LEU A 11 -10.73 1.39 4.84
CA LEU A 11 -9.86 1.56 3.68
C LEU A 11 -8.48 2.11 4.06
N PHE A 12 -8.43 3.03 5.02
CA PHE A 12 -7.19 3.59 5.52
C PHE A 12 -6.34 2.54 6.26
N ILE A 13 -6.95 1.74 7.14
CA ILE A 13 -6.26 0.66 7.84
C ILE A 13 -5.76 -0.40 6.85
N ALA A 14 -6.59 -0.81 5.90
CA ALA A 14 -6.20 -1.75 4.85
C ALA A 14 -5.02 -1.22 4.01
N GLY A 15 -5.04 0.07 3.67
CA GLY A 15 -3.93 0.72 2.98
C GLY A 15 -2.64 0.74 3.81
N ILE A 16 -2.72 1.00 5.12
CA ILE A 16 -1.54 0.93 6.00
C ILE A 16 -0.96 -0.48 6.06
N ILE A 17 -1.80 -1.51 6.13
CA ILE A 17 -1.35 -2.91 6.18
C ILE A 17 -0.64 -3.29 4.88
N LEU A 18 -1.22 -2.94 3.72
CA LEU A 18 -0.59 -3.17 2.42
C LEU A 18 0.74 -2.44 2.29
N LEU A 19 0.81 -1.20 2.77
CA LEU A 19 2.05 -0.42 2.76
C LEU A 19 3.10 -1.03 3.68
N ALA A 20 2.71 -1.48 4.87
CA ALA A 20 3.62 -2.16 5.78
C ALA A 20 4.15 -3.47 5.16
N PHE A 21 3.29 -4.24 4.49
CA PHE A 21 3.70 -5.45 3.78
C PHE A 21 4.74 -5.14 2.69
N ASP A 22 4.49 -4.12 1.87
CA ASP A 22 5.41 -3.68 0.81
C ASP A 22 6.78 -3.26 1.37
N PHE A 23 6.80 -2.42 2.41
CA PHE A 23 8.04 -1.88 2.95
C PHE A 23 8.82 -2.86 3.83
N LEU A 24 8.14 -3.79 4.49
CA LEU A 24 8.78 -4.72 5.43
C LEU A 24 9.22 -6.04 4.78
N LEU A 25 8.63 -6.43 3.66
CA LEU A 25 8.92 -7.72 3.03
C LEU A 25 9.37 -7.55 1.57
N VAL A 26 8.49 -6.99 0.74
CA VAL A 26 8.70 -6.91 -0.72
C VAL A 26 9.92 -6.06 -1.07
N LEU A 27 10.02 -4.86 -0.50
CA LEU A 27 11.10 -3.93 -0.81
C LEU A 27 12.47 -4.43 -0.29
N PRO A 28 12.59 -4.95 0.96
CA PRO A 28 13.80 -5.63 1.44
C PRO A 28 14.28 -6.78 0.56
N GLU A 29 13.37 -7.62 0.09
CA GLU A 29 13.70 -8.74 -0.81
C GLU A 29 14.21 -8.25 -2.16
N TYR A 30 13.56 -7.23 -2.74
CA TYR A 30 14.03 -6.60 -3.97
C TYR A 30 15.46 -6.07 -3.83
N TYR A 31 15.75 -5.35 -2.74
CA TYR A 31 17.09 -4.80 -2.50
C TYR A 31 18.14 -5.89 -2.23
N ALA A 32 17.75 -6.98 -1.59
CA ALA A 32 18.63 -8.12 -1.35
C ALA A 32 18.98 -8.83 -2.67
N CYS A 33 17.96 -9.16 -3.48
CA CYS A 33 18.16 -9.90 -4.72
C CYS A 33 18.77 -9.06 -5.84
N LYS A 34 18.57 -7.74 -5.86
CA LYS A 34 19.24 -6.85 -6.83
C LYS A 34 20.77 -6.85 -6.70
N ASN A 35 21.29 -7.08 -5.50
CA ASN A 35 22.72 -7.02 -5.20
C ASN A 35 23.38 -8.41 -5.10
N ALA A 36 22.61 -9.49 -5.23
CA ALA A 36 23.10 -10.85 -5.15
C ALA A 36 23.42 -11.41 -6.55
N TYR A 37 24.36 -12.36 -6.61
CA TYR A 37 24.61 -13.13 -7.84
C TYR A 37 23.44 -14.10 -8.09
N GLU A 38 23.10 -14.33 -9.36
CA GLU A 38 21.99 -15.21 -9.75
C GLU A 38 22.11 -16.60 -9.09
N GLY A 39 21.08 -16.99 -8.33
CA GLY A 39 21.01 -18.30 -7.67
C GLY A 39 21.63 -18.37 -6.27
N GLU A 40 22.07 -17.25 -5.69
CA GLU A 40 22.52 -17.20 -4.30
C GLU A 40 21.42 -16.74 -3.32
N ASP A 41 21.49 -17.24 -2.08
CA ASP A 41 20.73 -16.69 -0.95
C ASP A 41 21.19 -15.26 -0.66
N ALA A 42 20.28 -14.29 -0.71
CA ALA A 42 20.57 -12.94 -0.24
C ALA A 42 20.04 -12.73 1.18
N THR A 43 20.82 -12.07 2.02
CA THR A 43 20.34 -11.65 3.34
C THR A 43 19.67 -10.28 3.21
N THR A 44 18.40 -10.20 3.60
CA THR A 44 17.66 -8.93 3.60
C THR A 44 18.15 -7.99 4.71
N ILE A 45 17.73 -6.73 4.65
CA ILE A 45 18.01 -5.75 5.70
C ILE A 45 17.45 -6.15 7.08
N TRP A 46 16.51 -7.10 7.12
CA TRP A 46 15.91 -7.64 8.34
C TRP A 46 16.61 -8.90 8.85
N GLY A 47 17.67 -9.35 8.18
CA GLY A 47 18.49 -10.49 8.60
C GLY A 47 17.94 -11.87 8.25
N TYR A 48 16.82 -11.96 7.51
CA TYR A 48 16.34 -13.23 6.97
C TYR A 48 16.92 -13.47 5.57
N LYS A 49 17.06 -14.74 5.21
CA LYS A 49 17.51 -15.15 3.87
C LYS A 49 16.34 -15.18 2.89
N ALA A 50 16.56 -14.64 1.70
CA ALA A 50 15.67 -14.72 0.56
C ALA A 50 16.36 -15.50 -0.56
N ASP A 51 15.65 -16.47 -1.13
CA ASP A 51 16.09 -17.22 -2.31
C ASP A 51 16.00 -16.32 -3.55
N CYS A 52 17.15 -15.88 -4.07
CA CYS A 52 17.22 -15.02 -5.26
C CYS A 52 17.44 -15.86 -6.53
N ILE A 53 16.67 -16.93 -6.67
CA ILE A 53 16.75 -17.85 -7.81
C ILE A 53 15.94 -17.27 -8.98
N GLY A 54 16.60 -17.09 -10.14
CA GLY A 54 15.99 -16.59 -11.38
C GLY A 54 15.54 -15.12 -11.30
N ASP A 55 14.49 -14.75 -12.05
CA ASP A 55 13.92 -13.38 -12.14
C ASP A 55 13.21 -12.89 -10.86
N SER A 56 13.56 -13.46 -9.71
CA SER A 56 13.05 -13.10 -8.38
C SER A 56 13.08 -11.59 -8.13
N ALA A 57 14.15 -10.89 -8.53
CA ALA A 57 14.25 -9.43 -8.41
C ALA A 57 13.20 -8.70 -9.28
N GLU A 58 12.94 -9.17 -10.50
CA GLU A 58 11.93 -8.58 -11.38
C GLU A 58 10.51 -8.88 -10.89
N PHE A 59 10.27 -10.10 -10.41
CA PHE A 59 8.99 -10.48 -9.82
C PHE A 59 8.64 -9.61 -8.63
N THR A 60 9.58 -9.42 -7.70
CA THR A 60 9.38 -8.59 -6.51
C THR A 60 9.18 -7.13 -6.86
N LEU A 61 9.84 -6.62 -7.92
CA LEU A 61 9.61 -5.26 -8.43
C LEU A 61 8.20 -5.10 -9.04
N VAL A 62 7.77 -6.05 -9.85
CA VAL A 62 6.41 -6.06 -10.42
C VAL A 62 5.37 -6.13 -9.30
N PHE A 63 5.62 -6.94 -8.28
CA PHE A 63 4.74 -7.07 -7.12
C PHE A 63 4.63 -5.76 -6.34
N PHE A 64 5.76 -5.10 -6.08
CA PHE A 64 5.81 -3.77 -5.45
C PHE A 64 5.07 -2.72 -6.29
N GLN A 65 5.25 -2.73 -7.60
CA GLN A 65 4.60 -1.76 -8.49
C GLN A 65 3.09 -1.99 -8.56
N LEU A 66 2.64 -3.24 -8.52
CA LEU A 66 1.24 -3.62 -8.47
C LEU A 66 0.60 -3.19 -7.14
N ILE A 67 1.21 -3.51 -6.00
CA ILE A 67 0.71 -3.08 -4.68
C ILE A 67 0.72 -1.56 -4.56
N GLY A 68 1.78 -0.89 -5.04
CA GLY A 68 1.86 0.57 -5.12
C GLY A 68 0.71 1.18 -5.92
N ALA A 69 0.36 0.60 -7.08
CA ALA A 69 -0.78 1.05 -7.87
C ALA A 69 -2.11 0.88 -7.12
N TRP A 70 -2.30 -0.24 -6.41
CA TRP A 70 -3.45 -0.47 -5.54
C TRP A 70 -3.52 0.55 -4.40
N LEU A 71 -2.40 0.87 -3.76
CA LEU A 71 -2.33 1.88 -2.69
C LEU A 71 -2.73 3.27 -3.20
N VAL A 72 -2.24 3.67 -4.38
CA VAL A 72 -2.63 4.95 -5.01
C VAL A 72 -4.14 4.97 -5.30
N ALA A 73 -4.69 3.89 -5.85
CA ALA A 73 -6.12 3.79 -6.13
C ALA A 73 -6.96 3.92 -4.85
N VAL A 74 -6.59 3.21 -3.78
CA VAL A 74 -7.25 3.30 -2.46
C VAL A 74 -7.18 4.73 -1.91
N PHE A 75 -6.02 5.39 -2.05
CA PHE A 75 -5.84 6.76 -1.58
C PHE A 75 -6.76 7.75 -2.31
N ILE A 76 -6.89 7.63 -3.64
CA ILE A 76 -7.81 8.43 -4.44
C ILE A 76 -9.26 8.25 -3.95
N ILE A 77 -9.68 7.00 -3.70
CA ILE A 77 -11.02 6.71 -3.18
C ILE A 77 -11.25 7.37 -1.82
N ILE A 78 -10.27 7.31 -0.92
CA ILE A 78 -10.32 7.96 0.40
C ILE A 78 -10.51 9.48 0.25
N VAL A 79 -9.78 10.12 -0.67
CA VAL A 79 -9.89 11.56 -0.94
C VAL A 79 -11.29 11.91 -1.48
N ILE A 80 -11.79 11.14 -2.44
CA ILE A 80 -13.15 11.34 -2.99
C ILE A 80 -14.20 11.23 -1.89
N LEU A 81 -14.15 10.17 -1.07
CA LEU A 81 -15.06 9.98 0.06
C LEU A 81 -14.95 11.14 1.07
N HIS A 82 -13.75 11.66 1.31
CA HIS A 82 -13.53 12.82 2.18
C HIS A 82 -14.19 14.10 1.62
N LEU A 83 -14.05 14.36 0.32
CA LEU A 83 -14.68 15.50 -0.35
C LEU A 83 -16.20 15.41 -0.32
N ILE A 84 -16.76 14.23 -0.61
CA ILE A 84 -18.21 13.97 -0.53
C ILE A 84 -18.71 14.23 0.89
N TYR A 85 -18.02 13.69 1.90
CA TYR A 85 -18.36 13.91 3.31
C TYR A 85 -18.35 15.40 3.68
N LYS A 86 -17.34 16.15 3.22
CA LYS A 86 -17.22 17.60 3.47
C LYS A 86 -18.35 18.39 2.79
N LYS A 87 -18.70 18.04 1.55
CA LYS A 87 -19.78 18.69 0.78
C LYS A 87 -21.16 18.45 1.42
N GLN A 88 -21.45 17.21 1.81
CA GLN A 88 -22.70 16.86 2.49
C GLN A 88 -22.84 17.56 3.85
N LYS A 89 -21.76 17.64 4.63
CA LYS A 89 -21.75 18.36 5.92
C LYS A 89 -22.00 19.87 5.77
N LYS A 90 -21.55 20.48 4.66
CA LYS A 90 -21.85 21.89 4.35
C LYS A 90 -23.33 22.09 3.96
N ASN A 91 -23.90 21.20 3.14
CA ASN A 91 -25.31 21.26 2.73
C ASN A 91 -26.29 21.12 3.90
N VAL A 92 -26.00 20.25 4.87
CA VAL A 92 -26.84 20.13 6.08
C VAL A 92 -26.81 21.41 6.91
N ARG A 93 -25.66 22.09 6.97
CA ARG A 93 -25.52 23.37 7.70
C ARG A 93 -26.20 24.55 7.02
N SER A 94 -26.33 24.55 5.70
CA SER A 94 -27.03 25.62 4.97
C SER A 94 -28.55 25.49 5.04
N ILE A 95 -29.10 24.30 5.27
CA ILE A 95 -30.54 24.07 5.44
C ILE A 95 -31.02 24.47 6.85
N GLN A 96 -30.14 24.44 7.85
CA GLN A 96 -30.45 24.82 9.23
C GLN A 96 -30.33 26.33 9.54
N ARG A 97 -30.02 27.16 8.55
CA ARG A 97 -29.81 28.60 8.71
C ARG A 97 -30.88 29.37 7.97
#